data_AF-A0A7G6DYF8-F1
#
_entry.id   AF-A0A7G6DYF8-F1
#
_cell.length_a   1.000
_cell.length_b   1.000
_cell.length_c   1.000
_cell.angle_alpha   90.00
_cell.angle_beta   90.00
_cell.angle_gamma   90.00
#
_symmetry.space_group_name_H-M   'P 1'
#
loop_
_entity.id
_entity.type
_entity.pdbx_description
1 polymer ?
#
loop_
_entity_poly.entity_id
_entity_poly.type
_entity_poly.pdbx_seq_one_letter_code
_entity_poly.pdbx_strand_id
1 'polypeptide(L)'
;MNLELMTTEELQTLVQKAQEILAERQREQKETFVLKFEATSDPRKGTPYVARLFWSNEKIERDFYPLSRNYGKKEVTVSGDFSAKAGDIIEMRTGGSWKNDYRAWYIVTVDGQLKEVASINDTRAKARAQEYLQGKISADELTESAR
;
A
#
# COMPACT_ATOMS: atom_id res chain seq x y z
N MET A 1 -23.24 27.29 -5.76
CA MET A 1 -23.33 26.32 -6.87
C MET A 1 -24.74 25.76 -6.88
N ASN A 2 -25.39 25.71 -8.04
CA ASN A 2 -26.73 25.14 -8.14
C ASN A 2 -26.62 23.77 -8.81
N LEU A 3 -26.70 22.71 -8.00
CA LEU A 3 -26.46 21.33 -8.43
C LEU A 3 -27.50 20.84 -9.45
N GLU A 4 -28.70 21.43 -9.42
CA GLU A 4 -29.83 21.08 -10.30
C GLU A 4 -29.60 21.46 -11.77
N LEU A 5 -28.65 22.34 -12.06
CA LEU A 5 -28.32 22.79 -13.43
C LEU A 5 -27.13 22.04 -14.04
N MET A 6 -26.51 21.13 -13.30
CA MET A 6 -25.33 20.40 -13.76
C MET A 6 -25.72 19.14 -14.53
N THR A 7 -24.92 18.80 -15.53
CA THR A 7 -25.05 17.53 -16.25
C THR A 7 -24.63 16.35 -15.37
N THR A 8 -25.07 15.15 -15.73
CA THR A 8 -24.71 13.92 -15.00
C THR A 8 -23.19 13.69 -14.92
N GLU A 9 -22.45 14.00 -15.99
CA GLU A 9 -20.99 13.88 -16.04
C GLU A 9 -20.28 14.86 -15.10
N GLU A 10 -20.78 16.10 -15.02
CA GLU A 10 -20.25 17.12 -14.11
C GLU A 10 -20.51 16.77 -12.66
N LEU A 11 -21.70 16.23 -12.35
CA LEU A 11 -22.04 15.73 -11.01
C LEU A 11 -21.15 14.54 -10.62
N GLN A 12 -20.90 13.60 -11.54
CA GLN A 12 -19.97 12.48 -11.30
C GLN A 12 -18.55 12.98 -11.02
N THR A 13 -18.06 13.93 -11.81
CA THR A 13 -16.73 14.54 -11.61
C THR A 13 -16.65 15.25 -10.25
N LEU A 14 -17.71 15.95 -9.85
CA LEU A 14 -17.80 16.61 -8.54
C LEU A 14 -17.78 15.61 -7.40
N VAL A 15 -18.53 14.51 -7.51
CA VAL A 15 -18.54 13.43 -6.51
C VAL A 15 -17.15 12.82 -6.39
N GLN A 16 -16.48 12.54 -7.52
CA GLN A 16 -15.13 11.96 -7.51
C GLN A 16 -14.13 12.91 -6.82
N LYS A 17 -14.12 14.19 -7.18
CA LYS A 17 -13.27 15.20 -6.52
C LYS A 17 -13.61 15.38 -5.05
N ALA A 18 -14.89 15.37 -4.68
CA ALA A 18 -15.31 15.49 -3.29
C ALA A 18 -14.87 14.27 -2.47
N GLN A 19 -14.95 13.07 -3.05
CA GLN A 19 -14.44 11.83 -2.43
C GLN A 19 -12.92 11.88 -2.25
N GLU A 20 -12.17 12.35 -3.26
CA GLU A 20 -10.73 12.58 -3.15
C GLU A 20 -10.39 13.57 -2.02
N ILE A 21 -11.05 14.73 -1.97
CA ILE A 21 -10.83 15.76 -0.94
C ILE A 21 -11.17 15.21 0.46
N LEU A 22 -12.28 14.47 0.60
CA LEU A 22 -12.67 13.88 1.89
C LEU A 22 -11.67 12.81 2.32
N ALA A 23 -11.20 11.96 1.40
CA ALA A 23 -10.18 10.97 1.67
C ALA A 23 -8.85 11.62 2.07
N GLU A 24 -8.44 12.70 1.41
CA GLU A 24 -7.24 13.48 1.77
C GLU A 24 -7.35 14.07 3.16
N ARG A 25 -8.46 14.73 3.50
CA ARG A 25 -8.67 15.32 4.84
C ARG A 25 -8.69 14.28 5.95
N GLN A 26 -9.36 13.15 5.74
CA GLN A 26 -9.33 12.04 6.69
C GLN A 26 -7.92 11.49 6.84
N ARG A 27 -7.16 11.44 5.75
CA ARG A 27 -5.77 11.00 5.75
C ARG A 27 -4.85 11.98 6.48
N GLU A 28 -5.06 13.29 6.39
CA GLU A 28 -4.30 14.29 7.15
C GLU A 28 -4.45 14.15 8.66
N GLN A 29 -5.61 13.70 9.14
CA GLN A 29 -5.85 13.47 10.56
C GLN A 29 -5.18 12.21 11.10
N LYS A 30 -4.76 11.28 10.23
CA LYS A 30 -4.12 10.04 10.66
C LYS A 30 -2.66 10.27 11.03
N GLU A 31 -2.26 9.64 12.13
CA GLU A 31 -0.86 9.64 12.56
C GLU A 31 0.05 9.07 11.48
N THR A 32 1.18 9.74 11.28
CA THR A 32 2.22 9.36 10.33
C THR A 32 3.39 8.78 11.11
N PHE A 33 3.84 7.60 10.72
CA PHE A 33 4.95 6.89 11.33
C PHE A 33 6.13 6.79 10.38
N VAL A 34 7.33 6.85 10.93
CA VAL A 34 8.58 6.62 10.21
C VAL A 34 9.02 5.19 10.48
N LEU A 35 9.04 4.39 9.42
CA LEU A 35 9.34 2.97 9.44
C LEU A 35 10.67 2.70 8.74
N LYS A 36 11.41 1.71 9.23
CA LYS A 36 12.69 1.32 8.66
C LYS A 36 12.54 0.10 7.77
N PHE A 37 13.24 0.10 6.65
CA PHE A 37 13.36 -1.05 5.77
C PHE A 37 14.81 -1.27 5.41
N GLU A 38 15.23 -2.54 5.44
CA GLU A 38 16.52 -2.98 4.94
C GLU A 38 16.39 -4.40 4.42
N ALA A 39 16.81 -4.64 3.18
CA ALA A 39 16.85 -5.97 2.60
C ALA A 39 17.98 -6.07 1.57
N THR A 40 18.62 -7.23 1.53
CA THR A 40 19.67 -7.56 0.56
C THR A 40 19.26 -8.76 -0.28
N SER A 41 19.40 -8.68 -1.59
CA SER A 41 19.04 -9.77 -2.50
C SER A 41 19.95 -9.84 -3.73
N ASP A 42 19.88 -10.97 -4.45
CA ASP A 42 20.43 -11.07 -5.81
C ASP A 42 19.52 -10.29 -6.78
N PRO A 43 20.01 -9.20 -7.42
CA PRO A 43 19.19 -8.34 -8.26
C PRO A 43 18.59 -9.07 -9.47
N ARG A 44 19.16 -10.22 -9.88
CA ARG A 44 18.63 -11.05 -10.98
C ARG A 44 17.36 -11.79 -10.59
N LYS A 45 17.12 -12.01 -9.30
CA LYS A 45 15.99 -12.76 -8.77
C LYS A 45 14.89 -11.85 -8.22
N GLY A 46 15.23 -10.58 -7.96
CA GLY A 46 14.29 -9.55 -7.56
C GLY A 46 14.92 -8.52 -6.65
N THR A 47 14.89 -7.24 -7.07
CA THR A 47 15.37 -6.12 -6.26
C THR A 47 14.36 -5.80 -5.15
N PRO A 48 14.81 -5.58 -3.90
CA PRO A 48 13.92 -5.21 -2.83
C PRO A 48 13.32 -3.82 -3.02
N TYR A 49 12.12 -3.60 -2.49
CA TYR A 49 11.46 -2.29 -2.50
C TYR A 49 10.36 -2.21 -1.44
N VAL A 50 9.91 -0.98 -1.19
CA VAL A 50 8.71 -0.68 -0.42
C VAL A 50 7.81 0.19 -1.29
N ALA A 51 6.52 -0.13 -1.34
CA ALA A 51 5.52 0.65 -2.06
C ALA A 51 4.22 0.74 -1.26
N ARG A 52 3.56 1.89 -1.29
CA ARG A 52 2.19 2.04 -0.79
C ARG A 52 1.22 1.57 -1.86
N LEU A 53 0.27 0.72 -1.46
CA LEU A 53 -0.83 0.29 -2.30
C LEU A 53 -2.03 1.21 -2.12
N PHE A 54 -2.68 1.55 -3.22
CA PHE A 54 -3.91 2.31 -3.22
C PHE A 54 -4.80 1.87 -4.37
N TRP A 55 -6.11 2.05 -4.20
CA TRP A 55 -7.09 1.75 -5.25
C TRP A 55 -7.27 2.97 -6.16
N SER A 56 -7.04 2.79 -7.45
CA SER A 56 -7.13 3.84 -8.47
C SER A 56 -7.53 3.20 -9.79
N ASN A 57 -8.45 3.82 -10.54
CA ASN A 57 -8.87 3.36 -11.87
C ASN A 57 -9.18 1.86 -11.95
N GLU A 58 -9.97 1.35 -11.00
CA GLU A 58 -10.42 -0.05 -10.91
C GLU A 58 -9.30 -1.10 -10.72
N LYS A 59 -8.10 -0.68 -10.33
CA LYS A 59 -6.97 -1.57 -10.06
C LYS A 59 -6.18 -1.12 -8.85
N ILE A 60 -5.30 -1.99 -8.36
CA ILE A 60 -4.32 -1.65 -7.34
C ILE A 60 -3.13 -0.98 -8.03
N GLU A 61 -2.85 0.26 -7.65
CA GLU A 61 -1.67 1.00 -8.04
C GLU A 61 -0.63 1.03 -6.92
N ARG A 62 0.62 1.34 -7.29
CA ARG A 62 1.78 1.31 -6.40
C ARG A 62 2.48 2.66 -6.43
N ASP A 63 2.69 3.22 -5.25
CA ASP A 63 3.46 4.43 -5.03
C ASP A 63 4.76 4.04 -4.33
N PHE A 64 5.89 4.06 -5.05
CA PHE A 64 7.16 3.52 -4.57
C PHE A 64 7.91 4.52 -3.70
N TYR A 65 8.37 4.08 -2.54
CA TYR A 65 9.21 4.90 -1.68
C TYR A 65 10.63 5.02 -2.23
N PRO A 66 11.22 6.22 -2.25
CA PRO A 66 12.57 6.45 -2.75
C PRO A 66 13.62 6.01 -1.71
N LEU A 67 13.88 4.69 -1.64
CA LEU A 67 14.90 4.12 -0.76
C LEU A 67 16.27 4.07 -1.42
N SER A 68 17.33 4.14 -0.60
CA SER A 68 18.71 4.03 -1.07
C SER A 68 18.99 2.63 -1.63
N ARG A 69 19.81 2.53 -2.68
CA ARG A 69 20.20 1.26 -3.30
C ARG A 69 21.70 1.20 -3.44
N ASN A 70 22.32 0.21 -2.81
CA ASN A 70 23.75 -0.04 -2.89
C ASN A 70 24.00 -1.35 -3.65
N TYR A 71 24.68 -1.26 -4.78
CA TYR A 71 24.97 -2.41 -5.64
C TYR A 71 26.36 -2.99 -5.35
N GLY A 72 26.39 -4.25 -4.95
CA GLY A 72 27.58 -5.08 -4.93
C GLY A 72 27.73 -5.88 -6.24
N LYS A 73 28.70 -6.81 -6.26
CA LYS A 73 28.99 -7.62 -7.46
C LYS A 73 27.85 -8.57 -7.87
N LYS A 74 27.13 -9.12 -6.89
CA LYS A 74 26.04 -10.12 -7.09
C LYS A 74 24.82 -9.85 -6.21
N GLU A 75 24.80 -8.72 -5.53
CA GLU A 75 23.78 -8.39 -4.56
C GLU A 75 23.45 -6.90 -4.63
N VAL A 76 22.26 -6.57 -4.18
CA VAL A 76 21.79 -5.20 -3.98
C VAL A 76 21.18 -5.12 -2.60
N THR A 77 21.61 -4.12 -1.83
CA THR A 77 21.00 -3.76 -0.55
C THR A 77 20.14 -2.54 -0.77
N VAL A 78 18.86 -2.62 -0.40
CA VAL A 78 17.93 -1.49 -0.41
C VAL A 78 17.57 -1.18 1.02
N SER A 79 17.83 0.06 1.43
CA SER A 79 17.65 0.48 2.82
C SER A 79 17.22 1.92 2.93
N GLY A 80 16.54 2.23 4.03
CA GLY A 80 16.17 3.59 4.39
C GLY A 80 14.89 3.63 5.22
N ASP A 81 14.55 4.84 5.60
CA ASP A 81 13.35 5.14 6.35
C ASP A 81 12.26 5.59 5.36
N PHE A 82 11.01 5.24 5.63
CA PHE A 82 9.87 5.68 4.85
C PHE A 82 8.70 6.07 5.76
N SER A 83 7.93 7.06 5.33
CA SER A 83 6.78 7.55 6.08
C SER A 83 5.49 6.93 5.58
N ALA A 84 4.71 6.35 6.49
CA ALA A 84 3.41 5.78 6.18
C ALA A 84 2.39 6.13 7.27
N LYS A 85 1.12 6.20 6.89
CA LYS A 85 0.04 6.56 7.82
C LYS A 85 -0.66 5.33 8.33
N ALA A 86 -1.25 5.42 9.52
CA ALA A 86 -2.15 4.37 10.03
C ALA A 86 -3.22 4.01 8.96
N GLY A 87 -3.38 2.73 8.70
CA GLY A 87 -4.27 2.17 7.68
C GLY A 87 -3.70 2.15 6.26
N ASP A 88 -2.52 2.71 5.99
CA ASP A 88 -1.89 2.51 4.68
C ASP A 88 -1.54 1.02 4.50
N ILE A 89 -1.79 0.47 3.31
CA ILE A 89 -1.31 -0.86 2.93
C ILE A 89 0.04 -0.69 2.24
N ILE A 90 1.06 -1.36 2.77
CA ILE A 90 2.44 -1.31 2.29
C ILE A 90 2.81 -2.67 1.70
N GLU A 91 3.18 -2.68 0.43
CA GLU A 91 3.81 -3.83 -0.21
C GLU A 91 5.32 -3.74 0.02
N MET A 92 5.89 -4.77 0.65
CA MET A 92 7.33 -4.93 0.78
C MET A 92 7.78 -6.15 0.03
N ARG A 93 8.80 -5.96 -0.80
CA ARG A 93 9.54 -7.04 -1.43
C ARG A 93 10.93 -7.06 -0.81
N THR A 94 11.31 -8.15 -0.16
CA THR A 94 12.65 -8.31 0.41
C THR A 94 13.62 -9.01 -0.54
N GLY A 95 13.11 -9.64 -1.59
CA GLY A 95 13.91 -10.25 -2.65
C GLY A 95 13.15 -11.34 -3.40
N GLY A 96 13.90 -12.29 -3.95
CA GLY A 96 13.32 -13.45 -4.62
C GLY A 96 14.33 -14.58 -4.81
N SER A 97 13.81 -15.73 -5.21
CA SER A 97 14.56 -16.85 -5.75
C SER A 97 14.04 -17.18 -7.16
N TRP A 98 14.65 -18.14 -7.84
CA TRP A 98 14.15 -18.62 -9.13
C TRP A 98 12.71 -19.17 -9.07
N LYS A 99 12.25 -19.59 -7.89
CA LYS A 99 10.94 -20.22 -7.68
C LYS A 99 9.99 -19.39 -6.82
N ASN A 100 10.52 -18.46 -6.01
CA ASN A 100 9.75 -17.77 -4.99
C ASN A 100 9.92 -16.25 -5.12
N ASP A 101 8.85 -15.50 -4.90
CA ASP A 101 8.89 -14.05 -4.75
C ASP A 101 8.66 -13.73 -3.27
N TYR A 102 9.61 -13.07 -2.62
CA TYR A 102 9.51 -12.74 -1.19
C TYR A 102 8.87 -11.37 -1.06
N ARG A 103 7.54 -11.37 -1.22
CA ARG A 103 6.70 -10.18 -1.22
C ARG A 103 5.44 -10.41 -0.40
N ALA A 104 5.12 -9.44 0.43
CA ALA A 104 3.92 -9.44 1.27
C ALA A 104 3.36 -8.02 1.39
N TRP A 105 2.09 -7.94 1.80
CA TRP A 105 1.35 -6.73 2.06
C TRP A 105 1.13 -6.60 3.55
N TYR A 106 1.34 -5.40 4.06
CA TYR A 106 1.26 -5.06 5.48
C TYR A 106 0.30 -3.90 5.65
N ILE A 107 -0.51 -3.91 6.71
CA ILE A 107 -1.21 -2.70 7.15
C ILE A 107 -0.39 -2.00 8.21
N VAL A 108 -0.31 -0.68 8.12
CA VAL A 108 0.21 0.15 9.21
C VAL A 108 -0.87 0.27 10.28
N THR A 109 -0.61 -0.23 11.47
CA THR A 109 -1.55 -0.17 12.59
C THR A 109 -1.55 1.22 13.22
N VAL A 110 -2.53 1.48 14.10
CA VAL A 110 -2.67 2.76 14.80
C VAL A 110 -1.51 3.06 15.77
N ASP A 111 -0.77 2.04 16.20
CA ASP A 111 0.44 2.15 17.01
C ASP A 111 1.74 2.17 16.16
N GLY A 112 1.61 2.29 14.83
CA GLY A 112 2.74 2.43 13.91
C GLY A 112 3.51 1.14 13.65
N GLN A 113 2.89 -0.03 13.85
CA GLN A 113 3.48 -1.32 13.51
C GLN A 113 3.03 -1.81 12.12
N LEU A 114 3.82 -2.68 11.52
CA LEU A 114 3.46 -3.37 10.27
C LEU A 114 2.90 -4.74 10.60
N LYS A 115 1.61 -4.95 10.32
CA LYS A 115 0.96 -6.26 10.44
C LYS A 115 0.77 -6.86 9.05
N GLU A 116 1.31 -8.05 8.81
CA GLU A 116 1.11 -8.75 7.54
C GLU A 116 -0.38 -9.07 7.35
N VAL A 117 -0.93 -8.72 6.19
CA VAL A 117 -2.34 -8.96 5.83
C VAL A 117 -2.50 -9.81 4.59
N ALA A 118 -1.46 -9.96 3.77
CA ALA A 118 -1.48 -10.89 2.64
C ALA A 118 -0.06 -11.25 2.18
N SER A 119 0.15 -12.52 1.83
CA SER A 119 1.33 -12.96 1.10
C SER A 119 1.09 -12.98 -0.41
N ILE A 120 2.14 -13.00 -1.22
CA ILE A 120 2.00 -13.05 -2.69
C ILE A 120 1.29 -14.32 -3.19
N ASN A 121 1.26 -15.40 -2.43
CA ASN A 121 0.64 -16.66 -2.82
C ASN A 121 -0.79 -16.81 -2.29
N ASP A 122 -1.22 -15.96 -1.36
CA ASP A 122 -2.56 -16.01 -0.78
C ASP A 122 -3.53 -15.13 -1.56
N THR A 123 -4.31 -15.74 -2.45
CA THR A 123 -5.32 -15.05 -3.26
C THR A 123 -6.48 -14.53 -2.42
N ARG A 124 -6.86 -15.24 -1.34
CA ARG A 124 -7.98 -14.85 -0.48
C ARG A 124 -7.62 -13.64 0.37
N ALA A 125 -6.43 -13.64 0.96
CA ALA A 125 -5.93 -12.51 1.74
C ALA A 125 -5.75 -11.25 0.86
N LYS A 126 -5.24 -11.42 -0.37
CA LYS A 126 -5.15 -10.30 -1.33
C LYS A 126 -6.51 -9.73 -1.72
N ALA A 127 -7.52 -10.57 -1.92
CA ALA A 127 -8.89 -10.11 -2.21
C ALA A 127 -9.45 -9.27 -1.05
N ARG A 128 -9.24 -9.69 0.21
CA ARG A 128 -9.65 -8.90 1.38
C ARG A 128 -8.91 -7.57 1.47
N ALA A 129 -7.60 -7.55 1.27
CA ALA A 129 -6.83 -6.32 1.24
C ALA A 129 -7.31 -5.37 0.12
N GLN A 130 -7.75 -5.91 -1.02
CA GLN A 130 -8.37 -5.14 -2.09
C GLN A 130 -9.74 -4.57 -1.67
N GLU A 131 -10.59 -5.35 -1.00
CA GLU A 131 -11.86 -4.86 -0.43
C GLU A 131 -11.62 -3.72 0.56
N TYR A 132 -10.58 -3.82 1.38
CA TYR A 132 -10.15 -2.76 2.30
C TYR A 132 -9.75 -1.49 1.54
N LEU A 133 -8.90 -1.61 0.52
CA LEU A 133 -8.48 -0.47 -0.31
C LEU A 133 -9.65 0.18 -1.07
N GLN A 134 -10.70 -0.59 -1.35
CA GLN A 134 -11.96 -0.09 -1.92
C GLN A 134 -12.90 0.54 -0.88
N GLY A 135 -12.55 0.51 0.40
CA GLY A 135 -13.38 1.02 1.50
C GLY A 135 -14.58 0.14 1.85
N LYS A 136 -14.58 -1.14 1.43
CA LYS A 136 -15.70 -2.09 1.69
C LYS A 136 -15.64 -2.74 3.07
N ILE A 137 -14.43 -2.88 3.61
CA ILE A 137 -14.19 -3.44 4.95
C ILE A 137 -13.28 -2.49 5.74
N SER A 138 -13.39 -2.57 7.06
CA SER A 138 -12.57 -1.83 8.01
C SER A 138 -11.19 -2.47 8.23
N ALA A 139 -10.28 -1.74 8.89
CA ALA A 139 -8.96 -2.26 9.25
C ALA A 139 -9.05 -3.41 10.27
N ASP A 140 -10.02 -3.36 11.17
CA ASP A 140 -10.26 -4.41 12.17
C ASP A 140 -10.70 -5.70 11.48
N GLU A 141 -11.68 -5.61 10.57
CA GLU A 141 -12.14 -6.76 9.77
C GLU A 141 -11.02 -7.36 8.90
N LEU A 142 -10.15 -6.52 8.34
CA LEU A 142 -8.99 -7.01 7.58
C LEU A 142 -8.05 -7.82 8.48
N THR A 143 -7.81 -7.36 9.71
CA THR A 143 -6.78 -7.90 10.60
C THR A 143 -7.25 -9.01 11.56
N GLU A 144 -8.56 -9.18 11.75
CA GLU A 144 -9.16 -10.27 12.55
C GLU A 144 -9.13 -11.62 11.82
N SER A 145 -9.18 -11.61 10.48
CA SER A 145 -9.22 -12.83 9.66
C SER A 145 -7.86 -13.49 9.41
N ALA A 146 -6.77 -12.89 9.91
CA ALA A 146 -5.40 -13.39 9.75
C ALA A 146 -4.96 -14.35 10.89
N ARG A 147 -5.91 -14.92 11.66
CA ARG A 147 -5.65 -15.92 12.70
C ARG A 147 -5.96 -17.34 12.24
#